data_AF-A0A1I5W7S0-F1
#
_entry.id   AF-A0A1I5W7S0-F1
#
_cell.length_a   1.000
_cell.length_b   1.000
_cell.length_c   1.000
_cell.angle_alpha   90.00
_cell.angle_beta   90.00
_cell.angle_gamma   90.00
#
_symmetry.space_group_name_H-M   'P 1'
#
loop_
_entity.id
_entity.type
_entity.pdbx_description
1 polymer ?
#
loop_
_entity_poly.entity_id
_entity_poly.type
_entity_poly.pdbx_seq_one_letter_code
_entity_poly.pdbx_strand_id
1 'polypeptide(L)'
;MALNVFLTRWIFHLFTWSFLVVFLVWIVLSATLDDAGIYEEMLCLGLGISMAYECVLHKKTLKERWLWLGWAIFGVGNLLDVLDEIINNEELRLLYLDTSLKILGIMVICYAFLKQILSREKLIHRLAEEARINTSLRDRLYRDARIDELTQLGNRRACFEKMNQLNKTNDVLYYLDLDNFKQCNDNYGHQVGDKVLNIFGRYMTEYFGTHLSFRVGGDEFVAFGPGKEDLDTLTKKLVPGIEKYGVSVSIGMIELSAHDNIDELLNMADQEMYRVKFRRQPRV
;
A
#
# COMPACT_ATOMS: atom_id res chain seq x y z
N MET A 1 10.74 17.04 -24.90
CA MET A 1 9.38 17.57 -25.10
C MET A 1 8.83 18.27 -23.86
N ALA A 2 8.85 17.64 -22.67
CA ALA A 2 8.36 18.25 -21.41
C ALA A 2 9.12 19.52 -20.98
N LEU A 3 10.45 19.55 -21.14
CA LEU A 3 11.29 20.72 -20.81
C LEU A 3 10.91 21.97 -21.64
N ASN A 4 10.54 21.77 -22.90
CA ASN A 4 10.18 22.85 -23.81
C ASN A 4 8.84 23.49 -23.41
N VAL A 5 7.85 22.66 -23.05
CA VAL A 5 6.54 23.15 -22.56
C VAL A 5 6.68 23.90 -21.24
N PHE A 6 7.53 23.41 -20.33
CA PHE A 6 7.80 24.09 -19.07
C PHE A 6 8.45 25.46 -19.29
N LEU A 7 9.49 25.53 -20.12
CA LEU A 7 10.18 26.79 -20.44
C LEU A 7 9.24 27.81 -21.11
N THR A 8 8.42 27.39 -22.08
CA THR A 8 7.46 28.27 -22.74
C THR A 8 6.42 28.85 -21.77
N ARG A 9 6.01 28.09 -20.75
CA ARG A 9 5.09 28.60 -19.70
C ARG A 9 5.71 29.70 -18.87
N TRP A 10 6.94 29.49 -18.38
CA TRP A 10 7.65 30.50 -17.60
C TRP A 10 7.94 31.76 -18.41
N ILE A 11 8.30 31.61 -19.68
CA ILE A 11 8.50 32.76 -20.57
C ILE A 11 7.21 33.56 -20.74
N PHE A 12 6.06 32.90 -20.93
CA PHE A 12 4.77 33.59 -21.05
C PHE A 12 4.42 34.38 -19.79
N HIS A 13 4.52 33.76 -18.60
CA HIS A 13 4.22 34.46 -17.34
C HIS A 13 5.22 35.59 -17.09
N LEU A 14 6.52 35.35 -17.27
CA LEU A 14 7.55 36.38 -17.12
C LEU A 14 7.27 37.57 -18.04
N PHE A 15 6.98 37.32 -19.32
CA PHE A 15 6.65 38.37 -20.27
C PHE A 15 5.38 39.13 -19.87
N THR A 16 4.33 38.42 -19.47
CA THR A 16 3.05 39.02 -19.07
C THR A 16 3.23 39.95 -17.85
N TRP A 17 3.90 39.47 -16.80
CA TRP A 17 4.14 40.26 -15.59
C TRP A 17 5.15 41.39 -15.82
N SER A 18 6.22 41.17 -16.58
CA SER A 18 7.16 42.23 -16.94
C SER A 18 6.48 43.34 -17.75
N PHE A 19 5.60 42.99 -18.69
CA PHE A 19 4.82 43.96 -19.45
C PHE A 19 3.89 44.76 -18.55
N LEU A 20 3.12 44.11 -17.66
CA LEU A 20 2.20 44.79 -16.74
C LEU A 20 2.93 45.73 -15.76
N VAL A 21 4.11 45.33 -15.26
CA VAL A 21 4.92 46.20 -14.39
C VAL A 21 5.42 47.42 -15.14
N VAL A 22 5.95 47.26 -16.36
CA VAL A 22 6.41 48.38 -17.19
C VAL A 22 5.25 49.32 -17.52
N PHE A 23 4.08 48.75 -17.84
CA PHE A 23 2.87 49.50 -18.15
C PHE A 23 2.38 50.30 -16.92
N LEU A 24 2.36 49.69 -15.74
CA LEU A 24 2.02 50.36 -14.48
C LEU A 24 2.99 51.51 -14.17
N VAL A 25 4.30 51.29 -14.29
CA VAL A 25 5.31 52.35 -14.10
C VAL A 25 5.09 53.49 -15.09
N TRP A 26 4.77 53.18 -16.35
CA TRP A 26 4.45 54.18 -17.34
C TRP A 26 3.20 54.98 -16.96
N ILE A 27 2.14 54.34 -16.48
CA ILE A 27 0.92 55.03 -16.00
C ILE A 27 1.26 55.97 -14.83
N VAL A 28 1.96 55.49 -13.80
CA VAL A 28 2.34 56.30 -12.63
C VAL A 28 3.22 57.49 -13.01
N LEU A 29 4.08 57.35 -14.02
CA LEU A 29 4.93 58.45 -14.49
C LEU A 29 4.22 59.42 -15.45
N SER A 30 3.18 58.97 -16.15
CA SER A 30 2.47 59.75 -17.18
C SER A 30 1.18 60.40 -16.68
N ALA A 31 0.55 59.82 -15.67
CA ALA A 31 -0.67 60.31 -15.07
C ALA A 31 -0.39 60.84 -13.66
N THR A 32 -0.93 62.01 -13.30
CA THR A 32 -0.98 62.49 -11.91
C THR A 32 -2.05 61.75 -11.11
N LEU A 33 -2.14 60.43 -11.27
CA LEU A 33 -3.08 59.56 -10.57
C LEU A 33 -2.42 59.10 -9.27
N ASP A 34 -2.94 59.56 -8.15
CA ASP A 34 -2.54 59.14 -6.79
C ASP A 34 -3.57 58.14 -6.23
N ASP A 35 -4.10 57.28 -7.10
CA ASP A 35 -5.08 56.28 -6.72
C ASP A 35 -4.40 54.94 -6.48
N ALA A 36 -4.54 54.43 -5.25
CA ALA A 36 -4.01 53.13 -4.85
C ALA A 36 -4.79 51.98 -5.52
N GLY A 37 -5.98 52.24 -6.08
CA GLY A 37 -6.84 51.25 -6.75
C GLY A 37 -6.21 50.58 -7.96
N ILE A 38 -5.51 51.35 -8.81
CA ILE A 38 -4.93 50.83 -10.07
C ILE A 38 -3.94 49.68 -9.87
N TYR A 39 -3.24 49.69 -8.73
CA TYR A 39 -2.26 48.67 -8.37
C TYR A 39 -2.93 47.32 -8.11
N GLU A 40 -4.07 47.33 -7.41
CA GLU A 40 -4.85 46.12 -7.10
C GLU A 40 -5.47 45.54 -8.38
N GLU A 41 -6.00 46.41 -9.24
CA GLU A 41 -6.66 46.02 -10.49
C GLU A 41 -5.69 45.44 -11.52
N MET A 42 -4.51 46.05 -11.67
CA MET A 42 -3.43 45.54 -12.52
C MET A 42 -2.96 44.15 -12.09
N LEU A 43 -2.84 43.94 -10.78
CA LEU A 43 -2.46 42.65 -10.22
C LEU A 43 -3.54 41.59 -10.49
N CYS A 44 -4.81 41.95 -10.30
CA CYS A 44 -5.94 41.07 -10.57
C CYS A 44 -6.06 40.72 -12.07
N LEU A 45 -5.82 41.69 -12.97
CA LEU A 45 -5.78 41.47 -14.41
C LEU A 45 -4.66 40.49 -14.80
N GLY A 46 -3.45 40.68 -14.26
CA GLY A 46 -2.31 39.78 -14.50
C GLY A 46 -2.54 38.36 -14.02
N LEU A 47 -3.17 38.19 -12.85
CA LEU A 47 -3.61 36.89 -12.36
C LEU A 47 -4.65 36.27 -13.29
N GLY A 48 -5.65 37.03 -13.73
CA GLY A 48 -6.71 36.56 -14.63
C GLY A 48 -6.16 36.04 -15.96
N ILE A 49 -5.28 36.80 -16.61
CA ILE A 49 -4.63 36.42 -17.88
C ILE A 49 -3.76 35.17 -17.69
N SER A 50 -2.94 35.14 -16.63
CA SER A 50 -2.07 34.00 -16.32
C SER A 50 -2.87 32.71 -16.09
N MET A 51 -3.96 32.79 -15.33
CA MET A 51 -4.79 31.63 -15.02
C MET A 51 -5.63 31.17 -16.21
N ALA A 52 -6.13 32.11 -17.03
CA ALA A 52 -6.82 31.78 -18.27
C ALA A 52 -5.89 31.03 -19.24
N TYR A 53 -4.62 31.46 -19.37
CA TYR A 53 -3.62 30.79 -20.19
C TYR A 53 -3.34 29.36 -19.70
N GLU A 54 -3.15 29.18 -18.38
CA GLU A 54 -2.92 27.86 -17.78
C GLU A 54 -4.10 26.90 -18.00
N CYS A 55 -5.33 27.41 -17.94
CA CYS A 55 -6.54 26.63 -18.24
C CYS A 55 -6.58 26.15 -19.71
N VAL A 56 -6.15 27.00 -20.66
CA VAL A 56 -6.12 26.64 -22.10
C VAL A 56 -5.08 25.56 -22.38
N LEU A 57 -3.90 25.64 -21.77
CA LEU A 57 -2.85 24.62 -21.92
C LEU A 57 -3.27 23.26 -21.36
N HIS A 58 -4.04 23.26 -20.27
CA HIS A 58 -4.49 22.05 -19.61
C HIS A 58 -5.85 21.53 -20.09
N LYS A 59 -6.32 21.91 -21.29
CA LYS A 59 -7.60 21.45 -21.88
C LYS A 59 -7.84 19.92 -21.86
N LYS A 60 -6.77 19.12 -21.85
CA LYS A 60 -6.88 17.64 -21.73
C LYS A 60 -7.22 17.17 -20.30
N THR A 61 -6.79 17.91 -19.29
CA THR A 61 -6.91 17.57 -17.86
C THR A 61 -8.03 18.35 -17.17
N LEU A 62 -8.21 19.62 -17.56
CA LEU A 62 -9.35 20.47 -17.25
C LEU A 62 -10.40 20.28 -18.35
N LYS A 63 -11.21 19.23 -18.23
CA LYS A 63 -12.34 18.99 -19.16
C LYS A 63 -13.41 20.09 -19.11
N GLU A 64 -13.39 20.92 -18.07
CA GLU A 64 -14.43 21.90 -17.80
C GLU A 64 -14.10 23.25 -18.45
N ARG A 65 -14.74 23.52 -19.60
CA ARG A 65 -14.67 24.81 -20.33
C ARG A 65 -15.02 26.02 -19.46
N TRP A 66 -15.75 25.79 -18.37
CA TRP A 66 -16.20 26.77 -17.40
C TRP A 66 -15.07 27.48 -16.68
N LEU A 67 -13.96 26.80 -16.37
CA LEU A 67 -12.87 27.43 -15.61
C LEU A 67 -12.18 28.53 -16.44
N TRP A 68 -11.91 28.26 -17.71
CA TRP A 68 -11.38 29.27 -18.63
C TRP A 68 -12.37 30.42 -18.83
N LEU A 69 -13.66 30.11 -18.99
CA LEU A 69 -14.70 31.12 -19.15
C LEU A 69 -14.78 32.05 -17.94
N GLY A 70 -14.71 31.50 -16.73
CA GLY A 70 -14.71 32.28 -15.49
C GLY A 70 -13.52 33.23 -15.39
N TRP A 71 -12.30 32.75 -15.69
CA TRP A 71 -11.10 33.59 -15.72
C TRP A 71 -11.14 34.65 -16.82
N ALA A 72 -11.71 34.35 -17.99
CA ALA A 72 -11.88 35.32 -19.06
C ALA A 72 -12.85 36.44 -18.67
N ILE A 73 -14.01 36.09 -18.10
CA ILE A 73 -15.00 37.08 -17.63
C ILE A 73 -14.41 37.94 -16.50
N PHE A 74 -13.73 37.32 -15.54
CA PHE A 74 -13.04 38.05 -14.47
C PHE A 74 -11.96 38.99 -15.00
N GLY A 75 -11.16 38.54 -15.97
CA GLY A 75 -10.13 39.35 -16.61
C GLY A 75 -10.70 40.55 -17.37
N VAL A 76 -11.81 40.37 -18.08
CA VAL A 76 -12.51 41.48 -18.76
C VAL A 76 -13.02 42.51 -17.75
N GLY A 77 -13.57 42.08 -16.61
CA GLY A 77 -13.97 42.99 -15.53
C GLY A 77 -12.81 43.85 -15.04
N ASN A 78 -11.66 43.25 -14.73
CA ASN A 78 -10.47 43.99 -14.30
C ASN A 78 -9.87 44.89 -15.39
N LEU A 79 -9.99 44.51 -16.66
CA LEU A 79 -9.55 45.35 -17.76
C LEU A 79 -10.41 46.61 -17.87
N LEU A 80 -11.73 46.49 -17.64
CA LEU A 80 -12.63 47.64 -17.67
C LEU A 80 -12.31 48.64 -16.56
N ASP A 81 -12.00 48.19 -15.34
CA ASP A 81 -11.62 49.12 -14.26
C ASP A 81 -10.35 49.89 -14.56
N VAL A 82 -9.32 49.17 -15.02
CA VAL A 82 -8.07 49.78 -15.47
C VAL A 82 -8.32 50.86 -16.54
N LEU A 83 -9.25 50.59 -17.48
CA LEU A 83 -9.57 51.54 -18.54
C LEU A 83 -10.36 52.74 -18.02
N ASP A 84 -11.30 52.54 -17.08
CA ASP A 84 -12.08 53.60 -16.45
C ASP A 84 -11.17 54.58 -15.69
N GLU A 85 -10.11 54.07 -15.06
CA GLU A 85 -9.13 54.90 -14.36
C GLU A 85 -8.22 55.68 -15.32
N ILE A 86 -7.76 55.06 -16.41
CA ILE A 86 -6.86 55.69 -17.40
C ILE A 86 -7.59 56.77 -18.22
N ILE A 87 -8.83 56.52 -18.64
CA ILE A 87 -9.55 57.39 -19.59
C ILE A 87 -10.10 58.65 -18.89
N ASN A 88 -10.25 58.64 -17.55
CA ASN A 88 -10.67 59.76 -16.70
C ASN A 88 -11.80 60.62 -17.31
N ASN A 89 -12.78 59.97 -17.93
CA ASN A 89 -13.93 60.63 -18.57
C ASN A 89 -15.21 60.22 -17.86
N GLU A 90 -15.88 61.18 -17.21
CA GLU A 90 -17.08 60.94 -16.40
C GLU A 90 -18.25 60.35 -17.22
N GLU A 91 -18.33 60.63 -18.53
CA GLU A 91 -19.39 60.08 -19.40
C GLU A 91 -19.21 58.59 -19.74
N LEU A 92 -17.99 58.06 -19.61
CA LEU A 92 -17.65 56.68 -20.01
C LEU A 92 -17.43 55.72 -18.84
N ARG A 93 -17.49 56.18 -17.58
CA ARG A 93 -17.34 55.30 -16.40
C ARG A 93 -18.44 54.25 -16.35
N LEU A 94 -18.07 52.98 -16.51
CA LEU A 94 -18.97 51.83 -16.52
C LEU A 94 -19.05 51.17 -15.13
N LEU A 95 -19.18 51.99 -14.08
CA LEU A 95 -18.99 51.66 -12.65
C LEU A 95 -19.75 50.43 -12.09
N TYR A 96 -20.78 49.94 -12.77
CA TYR A 96 -21.54 48.77 -12.33
C TYR A 96 -21.24 47.52 -13.15
N LEU A 97 -20.69 47.67 -14.36
CA LEU A 97 -20.49 46.58 -15.31
C LEU A 97 -19.23 45.77 -14.98
N ASP A 98 -18.13 46.45 -14.68
CA ASP A 98 -16.87 45.91 -14.18
C ASP A 98 -17.07 44.99 -12.97
N THR A 99 -17.76 45.49 -11.94
CA THR A 99 -17.97 44.82 -10.66
C THR A 99 -18.90 43.62 -10.85
N SER A 100 -19.94 43.78 -11.67
CA SER A 100 -20.83 42.69 -12.05
C SER A 100 -20.09 41.58 -12.82
N LEU A 101 -19.18 41.92 -13.73
CA LEU A 101 -18.37 40.95 -14.47
C LEU A 101 -17.39 40.23 -13.54
N LYS A 102 -16.73 40.92 -12.60
CA LYS A 102 -15.85 40.27 -11.62
C LYS A 102 -16.60 39.25 -10.76
N ILE A 103 -17.74 39.63 -10.21
CA ILE A 103 -18.58 38.74 -9.39
C ILE A 103 -19.04 37.53 -10.21
N LEU A 104 -19.52 37.75 -11.44
CA LEU A 104 -19.93 36.67 -12.34
C LEU A 104 -18.76 35.72 -12.66
N GLY A 105 -17.58 36.27 -12.94
CA GLY A 105 -16.36 35.50 -13.19
C GLY A 105 -16.01 34.59 -12.00
N ILE A 106 -16.02 35.13 -10.78
CA ILE A 106 -15.78 34.36 -9.55
C ILE A 106 -16.83 33.25 -9.37
N MET A 107 -18.12 33.55 -9.57
CA MET A 107 -19.18 32.54 -9.48
C MET A 107 -18.95 31.38 -10.45
N VAL A 108 -18.55 31.67 -11.69
CA VAL A 108 -18.25 30.64 -12.71
C VAL A 108 -17.01 29.84 -12.34
N ILE A 109 -15.97 30.47 -11.79
CA ILE A 109 -14.76 29.79 -11.28
C ILE A 109 -15.15 28.83 -10.15
N CYS A 110 -15.91 29.28 -9.16
CA CYS A 110 -16.39 28.47 -8.04
C CYS A 110 -17.22 27.27 -8.52
N TYR A 111 -18.15 27.48 -9.45
CA TYR A 111 -18.94 26.41 -10.06
C TYR A 111 -18.05 25.39 -10.78
N ALA A 112 -17.07 25.86 -11.56
CA ALA A 112 -16.14 24.99 -12.28
C ALA A 112 -15.33 24.10 -11.33
N PHE A 113 -14.84 24.66 -10.22
CA PHE A 113 -14.13 23.89 -9.18
C PHE A 113 -15.04 22.87 -8.50
N LEU A 114 -16.26 23.26 -8.11
CA LEU A 114 -17.23 22.35 -7.49
C LEU A 114 -17.51 21.17 -8.41
N LYS A 115 -17.80 21.44 -9.68
CA LYS A 115 -18.05 20.40 -10.67
C LYS A 115 -16.82 19.51 -10.90
N GLN A 116 -15.62 20.09 -10.92
CA GLN A 116 -14.39 19.31 -11.04
C GLN A 116 -14.19 18.37 -9.84
N ILE A 117 -14.46 18.83 -8.62
CA ILE A 117 -14.39 18.00 -7.41
C ILE A 117 -15.39 16.83 -7.49
N LEU A 118 -16.65 17.13 -7.79
CA LEU A 118 -17.71 16.11 -7.92
C LEU A 118 -17.41 15.09 -9.02
N SER A 119 -16.82 15.52 -10.15
CA SER A 119 -16.45 14.61 -11.24
C SER A 119 -15.36 13.61 -10.86
N ARG A 120 -14.51 13.94 -9.87
CA ARG A 120 -13.39 13.10 -9.43
C ARG A 120 -13.80 12.07 -8.36
N GLU A 121 -14.95 12.25 -7.72
CA GLU A 121 -15.46 11.34 -6.69
C GLU A 121 -15.53 9.88 -7.19
N LYS A 122 -16.07 9.67 -8.40
CA LYS A 122 -16.15 8.32 -9.03
C LYS A 122 -14.79 7.70 -9.33
N LEU A 123 -13.74 8.50 -9.56
CA LEU A 123 -12.39 7.99 -9.77
C LEU A 123 -11.77 7.58 -8.44
N ILE A 124 -11.94 8.39 -7.40
CA ILE A 124 -11.44 8.11 -6.05
C ILE A 124 -12.04 6.80 -5.53
N HIS A 125 -13.36 6.62 -5.65
CA HIS A 125 -14.01 5.37 -5.23
C HIS A 125 -13.51 4.14 -6.00
N ARG A 126 -13.30 4.26 -7.31
CA ARG A 126 -12.75 3.14 -8.12
C ARG A 126 -11.34 2.77 -7.69
N LEU A 127 -10.46 3.76 -7.51
CA LEU A 127 -9.09 3.52 -7.06
C LEU A 127 -9.03 2.93 -5.65
N ALA A 128 -9.92 3.38 -4.75
CA ALA A 128 -10.01 2.82 -3.40
C ALA A 128 -10.45 1.34 -3.43
N GLU A 129 -11.40 0.99 -4.29
CA GLU A 129 -11.87 -0.39 -4.42
C GLU A 129 -10.80 -1.30 -5.05
N GLU A 130 -10.13 -0.85 -6.11
CA GLU A 130 -9.01 -1.57 -6.72
C GLU A 130 -7.86 -1.80 -5.73
N ALA A 131 -7.53 -0.80 -4.90
CA ALA A 131 -6.52 -0.95 -3.85
C ALA A 131 -6.93 -2.00 -2.81
N ARG A 132 -8.22 -2.03 -2.45
CA ARG A 132 -8.77 -3.00 -1.49
C ARG A 132 -8.71 -4.42 -2.03
N ILE A 133 -9.12 -4.63 -3.28
CA ILE A 133 -9.05 -5.93 -3.97
C ILE A 133 -7.60 -6.40 -4.12
N ASN A 134 -6.70 -5.51 -4.51
CA ASN A 134 -5.28 -5.88 -4.64
C ASN A 134 -4.66 -6.28 -3.29
N THR A 135 -5.07 -5.63 -2.20
CA THR A 135 -4.60 -5.96 -0.85
C THR A 135 -5.10 -7.35 -0.43
N SER A 136 -6.39 -7.65 -0.63
CA SER A 136 -6.94 -8.96 -0.28
C SER A 136 -6.38 -10.09 -1.14
N LEU A 137 -6.15 -9.85 -2.43
CA LEU A 137 -5.47 -10.81 -3.32
C LEU A 137 -4.04 -11.07 -2.87
N ARG A 138 -3.30 -10.01 -2.49
CA ARG A 138 -1.96 -10.19 -1.92
C ARG A 138 -2.04 -11.04 -0.67
N ASP A 139 -2.87 -10.69 0.31
CA ASP A 139 -2.98 -11.45 1.56
C ASP A 139 -3.31 -12.92 1.32
N ARG A 140 -4.20 -13.21 0.36
CA ARG A 140 -4.53 -14.58 -0.05
C ARG A 140 -3.32 -15.30 -0.63
N LEU A 141 -2.63 -14.72 -1.61
CA LEU A 141 -1.41 -15.29 -2.18
C LEU A 141 -0.32 -15.48 -1.12
N TYR A 142 -0.22 -14.55 -0.16
CA TYR A 142 0.71 -14.64 0.95
C TYR A 142 0.40 -15.84 1.85
N ARG A 143 -0.87 -16.15 2.12
CA ARG A 143 -1.31 -17.33 2.89
C ARG A 143 -1.15 -18.62 2.10
N ASP A 144 -1.63 -18.68 0.86
CA ASP A 144 -1.57 -19.88 0.01
C ASP A 144 -0.11 -20.31 -0.22
N ALA A 145 0.82 -19.35 -0.30
CA ALA A 145 2.25 -19.65 -0.42
C ALA A 145 2.92 -20.12 0.88
N ARG A 146 2.24 -20.04 2.05
CA ARG A 146 2.82 -20.24 3.38
C ARG A 146 2.09 -21.25 4.26
N ILE A 147 0.90 -21.68 3.89
CA ILE A 147 0.10 -22.61 4.69
C ILE A 147 0.04 -23.94 3.95
N ASP A 148 0.19 -25.04 4.67
CA ASP A 148 -0.09 -26.39 4.17
C ASP A 148 -1.61 -26.60 4.13
N GLU A 149 -2.16 -26.85 2.94
CA GLU A 149 -3.61 -26.93 2.74
C GLU A 149 -4.29 -28.03 3.55
N LEU A 150 -3.58 -29.14 3.77
CA LEU A 150 -4.11 -30.27 4.53
C LEU A 150 -4.16 -29.90 6.02
N THR A 151 -3.00 -29.67 6.63
CA THR A 151 -2.87 -29.55 8.09
C THR A 151 -3.15 -28.15 8.65
N GLN A 152 -3.26 -27.13 7.78
CA GLN A 152 -3.40 -25.71 8.12
C GLN A 152 -2.23 -25.13 8.93
N LEU A 153 -1.12 -25.88 9.02
CA LEU A 153 0.14 -25.41 9.60
C LEU A 153 0.90 -24.53 8.61
N GLY A 154 1.93 -23.83 9.09
CA GLY A 154 2.89 -23.21 8.17
C GLY A 154 3.57 -24.27 7.31
N ASN A 155 3.79 -24.01 6.03
CA ASN A 155 4.54 -24.91 5.17
C ASN A 155 6.05 -24.72 5.36
N ARG A 156 6.85 -25.49 4.61
CA ARG A 156 8.31 -25.38 4.59
C ARG A 156 8.78 -23.93 4.46
N ARG A 157 8.25 -23.15 3.52
CA ARG A 157 8.65 -21.75 3.32
C ARG A 157 8.37 -20.90 4.55
N ALA A 158 7.20 -21.05 5.17
CA ALA A 158 6.86 -20.32 6.39
C ALA A 158 7.80 -20.67 7.56
N CYS A 159 8.27 -21.91 7.65
CA CYS A 159 9.25 -22.35 8.65
C CYS A 159 10.58 -21.58 8.49
N PHE A 160 11.13 -21.53 7.27
CA PHE A 160 12.38 -20.80 6.99
C PHE A 160 12.25 -19.30 7.28
N GLU A 161 11.12 -18.69 6.90
CA GLU A 161 10.86 -17.28 7.19
C GLU A 161 10.75 -17.04 8.70
N LYS A 162 10.10 -17.93 9.45
CA LYS A 162 9.99 -17.83 10.91
C LYS A 162 11.34 -17.93 11.59
N MET A 163 12.20 -18.89 11.19
CA MET A 163 13.54 -19.06 11.76
C MET A 163 14.43 -17.82 11.63
N ASN A 164 14.29 -17.07 10.53
CA ASN A 164 15.01 -15.81 10.34
C ASN A 164 14.53 -14.69 11.28
N GLN A 165 13.31 -14.80 11.83
CA GLN A 165 12.70 -13.81 12.70
C GLN A 165 12.82 -14.17 14.20
N LEU A 166 13.17 -15.41 14.53
CA LEU A 166 13.28 -15.84 15.92
C LEU A 166 14.49 -15.18 16.58
N ASN A 167 14.29 -14.70 17.81
CA ASN A 167 15.40 -14.38 18.69
C ASN A 167 15.95 -15.70 19.19
N LYS A 168 17.04 -16.18 18.57
CA LYS A 168 17.67 -17.50 18.80
C LYS A 168 18.37 -17.63 20.16
N THR A 169 17.80 -17.06 21.21
CA THR A 169 18.27 -17.17 22.60
C THR A 169 17.18 -17.85 23.41
N ASN A 170 17.41 -19.11 23.76
CA ASN A 170 16.53 -20.01 24.55
C ASN A 170 15.34 -20.65 23.82
N ASP A 171 15.19 -20.43 22.51
CA ASP A 171 14.22 -21.16 21.70
C ASP A 171 14.79 -22.54 21.31
N VAL A 172 13.92 -23.55 21.27
CA VAL A 172 14.24 -24.92 20.84
C VAL A 172 13.51 -25.21 19.54
N LEU A 173 14.23 -25.78 18.58
CA LEU A 173 13.68 -26.38 17.37
C LEU A 173 13.35 -27.83 17.65
N TYR A 174 12.11 -28.21 17.38
CA TYR A 174 11.61 -29.58 17.42
C TYR A 174 11.43 -30.07 15.99
N TYR A 175 12.07 -31.17 15.64
CA TYR A 175 11.89 -31.86 14.36
C TYR A 175 11.17 -33.17 14.62
N LEU A 176 10.00 -33.35 14.00
CA LEU A 176 9.09 -34.45 14.27
C LEU A 176 8.80 -35.24 13.00
N ASP A 177 8.80 -36.55 13.10
CA ASP A 177 8.48 -37.47 12.01
C ASP A 177 7.48 -38.54 12.50
N LEU A 178 6.44 -38.79 11.72
CA LEU A 178 5.42 -39.79 12.07
C LEU A 178 5.92 -41.22 11.77
N ASP A 179 6.15 -42.00 12.82
CA ASP A 179 6.55 -43.39 12.69
C ASP A 179 5.41 -44.24 12.10
N ASN A 180 5.75 -45.21 11.25
CA ASN A 180 4.80 -46.13 10.62
C ASN A 180 3.70 -45.46 9.78
N PHE A 181 3.84 -44.18 9.41
CA PHE A 181 2.85 -43.47 8.61
C PHE A 181 2.58 -44.13 7.25
N LYS A 182 3.63 -44.63 6.58
CA LYS A 182 3.47 -45.42 5.35
C LYS A 182 2.62 -46.68 5.56
N GLN A 183 2.84 -47.41 6.65
CA GLN A 183 2.05 -48.62 6.96
C GLN A 183 0.59 -48.27 7.25
N CYS A 184 0.33 -47.12 7.88
CA CYS A 184 -1.02 -46.60 8.05
C CYS A 184 -1.69 -46.35 6.68
N ASN A 185 -0.98 -45.70 5.74
CA ASN A 185 -1.47 -45.50 4.38
C ASN A 185 -1.73 -46.82 3.65
N ASP A 186 -0.84 -47.79 3.77
CA ASP A 186 -0.96 -49.09 3.11
C ASP A 186 -2.14 -49.91 3.67
N ASN A 187 -2.40 -49.82 4.98
CA ASN A 187 -3.46 -50.60 5.65
C ASN A 187 -4.84 -49.95 5.58
N TYR A 188 -4.91 -48.61 5.60
CA TYR A 188 -6.18 -47.87 5.73
C TYR A 188 -6.48 -46.93 4.55
N GLY A 189 -5.54 -46.76 3.63
CA GLY A 189 -5.63 -45.85 2.49
C GLY A 189 -5.28 -44.39 2.82
N HIS A 190 -4.96 -43.64 1.78
CA HIS A 190 -4.50 -42.24 1.90
C HIS A 190 -5.49 -41.31 2.59
N GLN A 191 -6.81 -41.52 2.45
CA GLN A 191 -7.80 -40.69 3.15
C GLN A 191 -7.68 -40.78 4.68
N VAL A 192 -7.26 -41.94 5.20
CA VAL A 192 -7.01 -42.11 6.63
C VAL A 192 -5.66 -41.51 7.01
N GLY A 193 -4.64 -41.61 6.16
CA GLY A 193 -3.38 -40.88 6.32
C GLY A 193 -3.57 -39.37 6.41
N ASP A 194 -4.38 -38.80 5.52
CA ASP A 194 -4.73 -37.38 5.52
C ASP A 194 -5.42 -36.97 6.84
N LYS A 195 -6.29 -37.85 7.35
CA LYS A 195 -6.93 -37.65 8.66
C LYS A 195 -5.93 -37.70 9.80
N VAL A 196 -4.94 -38.60 9.76
CA VAL A 196 -3.85 -38.68 10.75
C VAL A 196 -3.04 -37.39 10.76
N LEU A 197 -2.64 -36.90 9.58
CA LEU A 197 -1.91 -35.64 9.42
C LEU A 197 -2.70 -34.44 9.99
N ASN A 198 -4.02 -34.38 9.71
CA ASN A 198 -4.90 -33.35 10.24
C ASN A 198 -5.02 -33.38 11.77
N ILE A 199 -5.17 -34.58 12.35
CA ILE A 199 -5.25 -34.74 13.80
C ILE A 199 -3.93 -34.29 14.43
N PHE A 200 -2.80 -34.73 13.88
CA PHE A 200 -1.47 -34.36 14.38
C PHE A 200 -1.22 -32.85 14.27
N GLY A 201 -1.54 -32.23 13.13
CA GLY A 201 -1.42 -30.78 12.93
C GLY A 201 -2.25 -29.96 13.91
N ARG A 202 -3.44 -30.45 14.28
CA ARG A 202 -4.25 -29.83 15.34
C ARG A 202 -3.55 -29.86 16.70
N TYR A 203 -3.00 -31.00 17.11
CA TYR A 203 -2.29 -31.10 18.39
C TYR A 203 -1.00 -30.28 18.41
N MET A 204 -0.28 -30.22 17.29
CA MET A 204 0.86 -29.30 17.11
C MET A 204 0.43 -27.84 17.36
N THR A 205 -0.69 -27.42 16.75
CA THR A 205 -1.25 -26.08 16.94
C THR A 205 -1.69 -25.82 18.38
N GLU A 206 -2.36 -26.77 19.03
CA GLU A 206 -2.78 -26.66 20.42
C GLU A 206 -1.59 -26.57 21.38
N TYR A 207 -0.48 -27.25 21.06
CA TYR A 207 0.70 -27.31 21.92
C TYR A 207 1.67 -26.15 21.73
N PHE A 208 2.16 -25.97 20.50
CA PHE A 208 3.18 -24.96 20.18
C PHE A 208 2.57 -23.64 19.70
N GLY A 209 1.33 -23.66 19.21
CA GLY A 209 0.68 -22.51 18.59
C GLY A 209 0.79 -22.49 17.07
N THR A 210 -0.16 -21.81 16.43
CA THR A 210 -0.30 -21.75 14.96
C THR A 210 0.92 -21.17 14.26
N HIS A 211 1.57 -20.16 14.84
CA HIS A 211 2.69 -19.45 14.22
C HIS A 211 4.07 -20.08 14.52
N LEU A 212 4.07 -21.21 15.23
CA LEU A 212 5.28 -21.93 15.64
C LEU A 212 5.23 -23.40 15.21
N SER A 213 4.23 -23.81 14.44
CA SER A 213 4.05 -25.19 13.97
C SER A 213 4.05 -25.24 12.45
N PHE A 214 4.83 -26.15 11.88
CA PHE A 214 5.08 -26.24 10.45
C PHE A 214 5.06 -27.68 9.96
N ARG A 215 4.59 -27.90 8.73
CA ARG A 215 4.78 -29.14 7.98
C ARG A 215 5.79 -28.90 6.87
N VAL A 216 6.93 -29.60 6.92
CA VAL A 216 8.06 -29.38 6.02
C VAL A 216 8.19 -30.45 4.94
N GLY A 217 7.58 -31.61 5.15
CA GLY A 217 7.56 -32.76 4.24
C GLY A 217 6.22 -33.51 4.27
N GLY A 218 6.23 -34.77 3.81
CA GLY A 218 5.03 -35.61 3.75
C GLY A 218 4.48 -35.89 5.15
N ASP A 219 5.30 -36.48 6.00
CA ASP A 219 5.06 -36.85 7.39
C ASP A 219 6.01 -36.13 8.38
N GLU A 220 6.77 -35.16 7.88
CA GLU A 220 7.75 -34.38 8.62
C GLU A 220 7.18 -33.01 9.05
N PHE A 221 7.37 -32.69 10.33
CA PHE A 221 6.90 -31.47 10.97
C PHE A 221 8.03 -30.79 11.73
N VAL A 222 7.94 -29.48 11.85
CA VAL A 222 8.86 -28.65 12.65
C VAL A 222 8.06 -27.75 13.57
N ALA A 223 8.54 -27.57 14.80
CA ALA A 223 8.02 -26.56 15.69
C ALA A 223 9.11 -25.79 16.44
N PHE A 224 8.73 -24.62 16.95
CA PHE A 224 9.56 -23.82 17.85
C PHE A 224 8.86 -23.66 19.20
N GLY A 225 9.62 -23.79 20.28
CA GLY A 225 9.09 -23.65 21.64
C GLY A 225 10.16 -23.25 22.64
N PRO A 226 9.76 -22.73 23.80
CA PRO A 226 10.70 -22.31 24.83
C PRO A 226 11.28 -23.50 25.60
N GLY A 227 12.62 -23.59 25.66
CA GLY A 227 13.33 -24.54 26.53
C GLY A 227 13.20 -26.01 26.14
N LYS A 228 14.08 -26.86 26.69
CA LYS A 228 14.00 -28.31 26.47
C LYS A 228 12.93 -28.91 27.36
N GLU A 229 12.08 -29.74 26.75
CA GLU A 229 11.05 -30.50 27.45
C GLU A 229 11.39 -31.99 27.48
N ASP A 230 10.75 -32.71 28.41
CA ASP A 230 10.79 -34.16 28.42
C ASP A 230 10.07 -34.73 27.18
N LEU A 231 10.81 -35.49 26.37
CA LEU A 231 10.34 -36.09 25.11
C LEU A 231 9.14 -37.01 25.30
N ASP A 232 9.09 -37.77 26.40
CA ASP A 232 7.99 -38.70 26.66
C ASP A 232 6.70 -37.96 26.97
N THR A 233 6.79 -36.90 27.77
CA THR A 233 5.67 -35.99 28.05
C THR A 233 5.18 -35.31 26.78
N LEU A 234 6.08 -34.81 25.93
CA LEU A 234 5.75 -34.18 24.67
C LEU A 234 5.04 -35.16 23.71
N THR A 235 5.59 -36.36 23.56
CA THR A 235 5.01 -37.41 22.72
C THR A 235 3.56 -37.71 23.13
N LYS A 236 3.29 -37.87 24.44
CA LYS A 236 1.94 -38.13 24.94
C LYS A 236 0.93 -37.02 24.63
N LYS A 237 1.39 -35.78 24.48
CA LYS A 237 0.51 -34.64 24.14
C LYS A 237 0.23 -34.53 22.65
N LEU A 238 1.13 -35.00 21.78
CA LEU A 238 1.03 -34.84 20.32
C LEU A 238 0.39 -36.02 19.59
N VAL A 239 0.44 -37.22 20.17
CA VAL A 239 -0.05 -38.47 19.55
C VAL A 239 -1.54 -38.83 19.88
N PRO A 240 -2.31 -38.14 20.76
CA PRO A 240 -3.70 -38.54 21.02
C PRO A 240 -4.53 -38.72 19.74
N GLY A 241 -5.19 -39.87 19.60
CA GLY A 241 -6.08 -40.16 18.48
C GLY A 241 -5.41 -40.63 17.19
N ILE A 242 -4.08 -40.52 17.03
CA ILE A 242 -3.34 -41.16 15.93
C ILE A 242 -2.81 -42.55 16.30
N GLU A 243 -2.63 -42.84 17.60
CA GLU A 243 -2.19 -44.15 18.12
C GLU A 243 -3.08 -45.31 17.66
N LYS A 244 -4.39 -45.07 17.54
CA LYS A 244 -5.36 -46.08 17.08
C LYS A 244 -5.15 -46.55 15.64
N TYR A 245 -4.34 -45.81 14.88
CA TYR A 245 -3.94 -46.15 13.51
C TYR A 245 -2.52 -46.75 13.46
N GLY A 246 -1.91 -47.05 14.62
CA GLY A 246 -0.57 -47.61 14.72
C GLY A 246 0.56 -46.58 14.45
N VAL A 247 0.23 -45.29 14.49
CA VAL A 247 1.18 -44.20 14.22
C VAL A 247 1.68 -43.61 15.54
N SER A 248 3.00 -43.49 15.67
CA SER A 248 3.67 -42.75 16.75
C SER A 248 4.49 -41.59 16.17
N VAL A 249 5.27 -40.88 17.00
CA VAL A 249 6.14 -39.80 16.54
C VAL A 249 7.53 -39.94 17.16
N SER A 250 8.54 -39.73 16.32
CA SER A 250 9.94 -39.56 16.72
C SER A 250 10.28 -38.06 16.71
N ILE A 251 10.94 -37.57 17.75
CA ILE A 251 11.20 -36.14 17.96
C ILE A 251 12.69 -35.91 18.22
N GLY A 252 13.31 -35.05 17.43
CA GLY A 252 14.63 -34.46 17.68
C GLY A 252 14.48 -33.03 18.20
N MET A 253 15.35 -32.61 19.13
CA MET A 253 15.32 -31.26 19.72
C MET A 253 16.69 -30.61 19.67
N ILE A 254 16.75 -29.35 19.26
CA ILE A 254 17.99 -28.55 19.25
C ILE A 254 17.73 -27.17 19.85
N GLU A 255 18.56 -26.77 20.81
CA GLU A 255 18.59 -25.39 21.31
C GLU A 255 19.20 -24.48 20.26
N LEU A 256 18.49 -23.40 19.93
CA LEU A 256 18.94 -22.39 18.99
C LEU A 256 19.93 -21.45 19.67
N SER A 257 20.98 -21.09 18.92
CA SER A 257 21.97 -20.09 19.27
C SER A 257 22.00 -18.95 18.22
N ALA A 258 22.40 -17.75 18.64
CA ALA A 258 22.37 -16.52 17.83
C ALA A 258 23.03 -16.62 16.44
N HIS A 259 24.06 -17.48 16.29
CA HIS A 259 24.90 -17.56 15.09
C HIS A 259 24.59 -18.75 14.18
N ASP A 260 23.53 -19.51 14.46
CA ASP A 260 23.32 -20.78 13.77
C ASP A 260 22.79 -20.60 12.35
N ASN A 261 23.30 -21.42 11.43
CA ASN A 261 22.80 -21.55 10.06
C ASN A 261 21.54 -22.43 10.05
N ILE A 262 20.50 -21.99 9.34
CA ILE A 262 19.19 -22.65 9.28
C ILE A 262 19.28 -24.06 8.70
N ASP A 263 20.00 -24.23 7.59
CA ASP A 263 20.10 -25.53 6.93
C ASP A 263 20.88 -26.53 7.80
N GLU A 264 21.87 -26.04 8.54
CA GLU A 264 22.63 -26.86 9.49
C GLU A 264 21.77 -27.29 10.68
N LEU A 265 20.98 -26.37 11.25
CA LEU A 265 20.08 -26.69 12.37
C LEU A 265 19.01 -27.71 12.01
N LEU A 266 18.38 -27.56 10.85
CA LEU A 266 17.39 -28.53 10.38
C LEU A 266 18.04 -29.90 10.16
N ASN A 267 19.22 -29.95 9.55
CA ASN A 267 19.97 -31.20 9.37
C ASN A 267 20.38 -31.83 10.70
N MET A 268 20.84 -31.04 11.66
CA MET A 268 21.21 -31.57 12.98
C MET A 268 19.97 -32.12 13.71
N ALA A 269 18.83 -31.44 13.62
CA ALA A 269 17.61 -31.85 14.32
C ALA A 269 17.00 -33.10 13.68
N ASP A 270 17.06 -33.20 12.36
CA ASP A 270 16.75 -34.42 11.61
C ASP A 270 17.65 -35.59 12.04
N GLN A 271 18.97 -35.37 12.17
CA GLN A 271 19.89 -36.40 12.66
C GLN A 271 19.57 -36.86 14.10
N GLU A 272 19.21 -35.95 15.00
CA GLU A 272 18.78 -36.29 16.35
C GLU A 272 17.47 -37.08 16.35
N MET A 273 16.49 -36.68 15.54
CA MET A 273 15.24 -37.41 15.34
C MET A 273 15.50 -38.83 14.80
N TYR A 274 16.36 -38.95 13.79
CA TYR A 274 16.75 -40.22 13.20
C TYR A 274 17.36 -41.17 14.24
N ARG A 275 18.23 -40.66 15.13
CA ARG A 275 18.79 -41.46 16.25
C ARG A 275 17.72 -42.00 17.19
N VAL A 276 16.69 -41.21 17.50
CA VAL A 276 15.56 -41.64 18.34
C VAL A 276 14.76 -42.73 17.64
N LYS A 277 14.46 -42.56 16.35
CA LYS A 277 13.71 -43.52 15.53
C LYS A 277 14.38 -44.90 15.49
N PHE A 278 15.69 -44.93 15.30
CA PHE A 278 16.46 -46.19 15.28
C PHE A 278 16.54 -46.91 16.62
N ARG A 279 16.46 -46.19 17.75
CA ARG A 279 16.42 -46.83 19.08
C ARG A 279 15.06 -47.48 19.36
N ARG A 280 13.99 -47.00 18.72
CA ARG A 280 12.62 -47.50 18.93
C ARG A 280 12.24 -48.65 18.00
N GLN A 281 12.90 -48.78 16.85
CA GLN A 281 12.72 -49.95 15.99
C GLN A 281 13.44 -51.17 16.61
N PRO A 282 12.78 -52.33 16.73
CA PRO A 282 13.47 -53.53 17.19
C PRO A 282 14.63 -53.83 16.25
N ARG A 283 15.83 -54.03 16.80
CA ARG A 283 16.96 -54.57 16.03
C ARG A 283 16.51 -55.90 15.45
N VAL A 284 16.37 -55.95 14.12
CA VAL A 284 16.17 -57.18 13.37
C VAL A 284 17.36 -58.10 13.59
#